data_AF-A0A7Y5HDS8-F1
#
_entry.id   AF-A0A7Y5HDS8-F1
#
_cell.length_a   1.000
_cell.length_b   1.000
_cell.length_c   1.000
_cell.angle_alpha   90.00
_cell.angle_beta   90.00
_cell.angle_gamma   90.00
#
_symmetry.space_group_name_H-M   'P 1'
#
loop_
_entity.id
_entity.type
_entity.pdbx_description
1 polymer ?
#
loop_
_entity_poly.entity_id
_entity_poly.type
_entity_poly.pdbx_seq_one_letter_code
_entity_poly.pdbx_strand_id
1 'polypeptide(L)'
;MSCEAYGILISRWADGEATAEEARRVESHVAACPACRALAAEFRRNDGLVASAFGPETFGQRVATGVLGRLARREKLLPFDILMFEIVARAER
;
A
#
# COMPACT_ATOMS: atom_id res chain seq x y z
N MET A 1 -12.19 -8.42 33.23
CA MET A 1 -12.81 -8.15 31.92
C MET A 1 -13.06 -9.48 31.24
N SER A 2 -14.21 -9.65 30.59
CA SER A 2 -14.48 -10.80 29.72
C SER A 2 -13.64 -10.71 28.44
N CYS A 3 -13.43 -11.85 27.76
CA CYS A 3 -12.70 -11.89 26.49
C CYS A 3 -13.39 -11.03 25.41
N GLU A 4 -14.71 -10.92 25.45
CA GLU A 4 -15.51 -10.10 24.53
C GLU A 4 -15.14 -8.61 24.59
N ALA A 5 -14.93 -8.08 25.80
CA ALA A 5 -14.52 -6.68 25.99
C ALA A 5 -13.10 -6.39 25.47
N TYR A 6 -12.27 -7.41 25.28
CA TYR A 6 -10.93 -7.26 24.71
C TYR A 6 -10.94 -7.24 23.18
N GLY A 7 -12.01 -7.65 22.50
CA GLY A 7 -12.03 -7.72 21.03
C GLY A 7 -11.68 -6.38 20.36
N ILE A 8 -12.36 -5.30 20.77
CA ILE A 8 -12.12 -3.95 20.27
C ILE A 8 -10.71 -3.48 20.62
N LEU A 9 -10.26 -3.76 21.85
CA LEU A 9 -8.96 -3.32 22.33
C LEU A 9 -7.80 -4.03 21.61
N ILE A 10 -7.97 -5.32 21.30
CA ILE A 10 -7.00 -6.11 20.53
C ILE A 10 -6.93 -5.61 19.09
N SER A 11 -8.05 -5.25 18.46
CA SER A 11 -8.06 -4.63 17.12
C SER A 11 -7.23 -3.34 17.12
N ARG A 12 -7.55 -2.40 18.01
CA ARG A 12 -6.81 -1.12 18.13
C ARG A 12 -5.33 -1.34 18.41
N TRP A 13 -4.98 -2.33 19.24
CA TRP A 13 -3.59 -2.68 19.50
C TRP A 13 -2.87 -3.28 18.29
N ALA A 14 -3.55 -4.12 17.50
CA ALA A 14 -2.99 -4.69 16.27
C ALA A 14 -2.70 -3.59 15.23
N ASP A 15 -3.59 -2.61 15.11
CA ASP A 15 -3.47 -1.47 14.19
C ASP A 15 -2.50 -0.37 14.68
N GLY A 16 -1.98 -0.46 15.91
CA GLY A 16 -1.11 0.56 16.52
C GLY A 16 -1.84 1.80 17.04
N GLU A 17 -3.17 1.74 17.19
CA GLU A 17 -4.05 2.82 17.66
C GLU A 17 -4.33 2.77 19.18
N ALA A 18 -3.81 1.76 19.87
CA ALA A 18 -3.91 1.65 21.32
C ALA A 18 -2.94 2.63 22.00
N THR A 19 -3.40 3.27 23.07
CA THR A 19 -2.51 3.99 23.98
C THR A 19 -1.55 3.02 24.68
N ALA A 20 -0.45 3.53 25.25
CA ALA A 20 0.52 2.70 25.96
C ALA A 20 -0.09 1.91 27.13
N GLU A 21 -1.08 2.48 27.81
CA GLU A 21 -1.80 1.79 28.89
C GLU A 21 -2.69 0.65 28.36
N GLU A 22 -3.41 0.91 27.27
CA GLU A 22 -4.24 -0.10 26.60
C GLU A 22 -3.39 -1.25 26.05
N ALA A 23 -2.24 -0.95 25.44
CA ALA A 23 -1.30 -1.93 24.92
C ALA A 23 -0.80 -2.88 26.03
N ARG A 24 -0.35 -2.34 27.17
CA ARG A 24 0.08 -3.17 28.32
C ARG A 24 -1.01 -4.11 28.82
N ARG A 25 -2.27 -3.66 28.84
CA ARG A 25 -3.41 -4.50 29.24
C ARG A 25 -3.67 -5.62 28.25
N VAL A 26 -3.66 -5.31 26.95
CA VAL A 26 -3.80 -6.31 25.88
C VAL A 26 -2.68 -7.33 25.94
N GLU A 27 -1.43 -6.89 26.06
CA GLU A 27 -0.26 -7.76 26.14
C GLU A 27 -0.36 -8.73 27.32
N SER A 28 -0.71 -8.22 28.50
CA SER A 28 -0.94 -9.05 29.70
C SER A 28 -2.05 -10.09 29.47
N HIS A 29 -3.18 -9.69 28.87
CA HIS A 29 -4.30 -10.61 28.64
C HIS A 29 -4.00 -11.66 27.57
N VAL A 30 -3.43 -11.25 26.43
CA VAL A 30 -3.05 -12.15 25.34
C VAL A 30 -1.99 -13.17 25.79
N ALA A 31 -1.09 -12.77 26.69
CA ALA A 31 -0.12 -13.68 27.30
C ALA A 31 -0.77 -14.77 28.17
N ALA A 32 -1.94 -14.52 28.76
CA ALA A 32 -2.64 -15.45 29.65
C ALA A 32 -3.82 -16.19 28.98
N CYS A 33 -4.40 -15.64 27.92
CA CYS A 33 -5.63 -16.16 27.30
C CYS A 33 -5.37 -16.72 25.89
N PRO A 34 -5.49 -18.05 25.67
CA PRO A 34 -5.29 -18.66 24.35
C PRO A 34 -6.27 -18.15 23.28
N ALA A 35 -7.54 -17.92 23.64
CA ALA A 35 -8.55 -17.44 22.69
C ALA A 35 -8.22 -16.03 22.18
N CYS A 36 -7.88 -15.11 23.08
CA CYS A 36 -7.48 -13.75 22.70
C CYS A 36 -6.14 -13.71 21.96
N ARG A 37 -5.23 -14.65 22.23
CA ARG A 37 -4.01 -14.82 21.43
C ARG A 37 -4.29 -15.25 20.01
N ALA A 38 -5.23 -16.17 19.81
CA ALA A 38 -5.66 -16.59 18.48
C ALA A 38 -6.29 -15.42 17.72
N LEU A 39 -7.17 -14.65 18.37
CA LEU A 39 -7.78 -13.45 17.80
C LEU A 39 -6.74 -12.39 17.39
N ALA A 40 -5.78 -12.10 18.26
CA ALA A 40 -4.68 -11.18 17.96
C ALA A 40 -3.79 -11.65 16.79
N ALA A 41 -3.69 -12.96 16.58
CA ALA A 41 -2.99 -13.52 15.42
C ALA A 41 -3.83 -13.41 14.14
N GLU A 42 -5.16 -13.51 14.23
CA GLU A 42 -6.06 -13.28 13.08
C GLU A 42 -5.98 -11.86 12.54
N PHE A 43 -6.08 -10.85 13.42
CA PHE A 43 -5.97 -9.45 12.96
C PHE A 43 -4.65 -9.18 12.25
N ARG A 44 -3.52 -9.57 12.85
CA ARG A 44 -2.19 -9.40 12.21
C ARG A 44 -2.05 -10.16 10.89
N ARG A 45 -2.67 -11.33 10.75
CA ARG A 45 -2.71 -12.04 9.46
C ARG A 45 -3.49 -11.24 8.42
N ASN A 46 -4.65 -10.70 8.79
CA ASN A 46 -5.47 -9.89 7.90
C ASN A 46 -4.71 -8.62 7.47
N ASP A 47 -4.01 -7.95 8.37
CA ASP A 47 -3.19 -6.77 8.05
C ASP A 47 -2.12 -7.10 7.02
N GLY A 48 -1.44 -8.24 7.18
CA GLY A 48 -0.45 -8.72 6.22
C GLY A 48 -1.06 -9.00 4.84
N LEU A 49 -2.26 -9.60 4.78
CA LEU A 49 -2.97 -9.85 3.52
C LEU A 49 -3.35 -8.53 2.83
N VAL A 50 -3.90 -7.56 3.56
CA VAL A 50 -4.24 -6.24 3.02
C VAL A 50 -2.99 -5.50 2.54
N ALA A 51 -1.94 -5.47 3.35
CA ALA A 51 -0.67 -4.83 3.01
C ALA A 51 -0.04 -5.43 1.74
N SER A 52 -0.11 -6.76 1.56
CA SER A 52 0.40 -7.40 0.34
C SER A 52 -0.45 -7.10 -0.90
N ALA A 53 -1.78 -7.07 -0.76
CA ALA A 53 -2.69 -6.78 -1.87
C ALA A 53 -2.56 -5.34 -2.39
N PHE A 54 -2.29 -4.39 -1.50
CA PHE A 54 -2.22 -2.96 -1.79
C PHE A 54 -0.82 -2.36 -1.63
N GLY A 55 0.20 -3.21 -1.54
CA GLY A 55 1.57 -2.79 -1.29
C GLY A 55 2.16 -1.93 -2.42
N PRO A 56 3.24 -1.17 -2.12
CA PRO A 56 3.91 -0.32 -3.10
C PRO A 56 4.39 -1.08 -4.33
N GLU A 57 4.70 -2.36 -4.19
CA GLU A 57 5.11 -3.23 -5.30
C GLU A 57 3.96 -3.49 -6.27
N THR A 58 2.80 -3.91 -5.78
CA THR A 58 1.63 -4.25 -6.62
C THR A 58 0.91 -3.01 -7.17
N PHE A 59 0.89 -1.92 -6.40
CA PHE A 59 0.37 -0.63 -6.86
C PHE A 59 1.38 0.09 -7.78
N GLY A 60 2.64 0.16 -7.36
CA GLY A 60 3.72 0.81 -8.09
C GLY A 60 3.95 0.20 -9.46
N GLN A 61 3.88 -1.13 -9.59
CA GLN A 61 4.00 -1.78 -10.90
C GLN A 61 2.89 -1.35 -11.86
N ARG A 62 1.64 -1.25 -11.38
CA ARG A 62 0.50 -0.81 -12.20
C ARG A 62 0.62 0.66 -12.61
N VAL A 63 1.01 1.53 -11.67
CA VAL A 63 1.22 2.96 -11.95
C VAL A 63 2.39 3.16 -12.92
N ALA A 64 3.53 2.52 -12.67
CA ALA A 64 4.72 2.60 -13.52
C ALA A 64 4.43 2.13 -14.94
N THR A 65 3.76 0.99 -15.10
CA THR A 65 3.33 0.48 -16.42
C THR A 65 2.45 1.51 -17.14
N GLY A 66 1.50 2.14 -16.43
CA GLY A 66 0.64 3.17 -16.99
C GLY A 66 1.38 4.46 -17.40
N VAL A 67 2.33 4.92 -16.59
CA VAL A 67 3.16 6.11 -16.87
C VAL A 67 4.07 5.85 -18.08
N LEU A 68 4.81 4.73 -18.08
CA LEU A 68 5.70 4.35 -19.18
C LEU A 68 4.92 4.21 -20.50
N GLY A 69 3.74 3.59 -20.47
CA GLY A 69 2.89 3.49 -21.66
C GLY A 69 2.42 4.86 -22.18
N ARG A 70 2.17 5.85 -21.31
CA ARG A 70 1.84 7.22 -21.73
C ARG A 70 3.04 7.94 -22.34
N LEU A 71 4.23 7.81 -21.75
CA LEU A 71 5.45 8.40 -22.27
C LEU A 71 5.78 7.86 -23.67
N ALA A 72 5.72 6.54 -23.85
CA ALA A 72 5.97 5.89 -25.13
C ALA A 72 4.97 6.34 -26.23
N ARG A 73 3.70 6.59 -25.88
CA ARG A 73 2.72 7.14 -26.83
C ARG A 73 3.01 8.60 -27.21
N ARG A 74 3.52 9.39 -26.27
CA ARG A 74 3.85 10.80 -26.49
C ARG A 74 5.07 10.96 -27.41
N GLU A 75 6.04 10.06 -27.28
CA GLU A 75 7.23 10.02 -28.13
C GLU A 75 6.90 9.62 -29.57
N LYS A 76 5.93 8.71 -29.77
CA LYS A 76 5.39 8.35 -31.11
C LYS A 76 4.58 9.46 -31.79
N LEU A 77 4.24 10.56 -31.09
CA LEU A 77 3.45 11.68 -31.63
C LEU A 77 4.31 12.81 -32.24
N LEU A 78 5.64 12.71 -32.16
CA LEU A 78 6.55 13.56 -32.93
C LEU A 78 7.52 12.64 -33.66
N PRO A 79 7.25 12.27 -34.92
CA PRO A 79 8.28 11.65 -35.73
C PRO A 79 9.43 12.66 -35.81
N PHE A 80 10.61 12.27 -35.32
CA PHE A 80 11.84 13.06 -35.46
C PHE A 80 12.03 13.53 -36.91
N ASP A 81 11.57 12.72 -37.86
CA ASP A 81 11.60 12.99 -39.30
C ASP A 81 10.75 14.21 -39.71
N ILE A 82 9.60 14.46 -39.06
CA ILE A 82 8.73 15.61 -39.39
C ILE A 82 9.31 16.92 -38.83
N LEU A 83 9.83 16.89 -37.60
CA LEU A 83 10.40 18.08 -36.95
C LEU A 83 11.69 18.53 -37.65
N MET A 84 12.52 17.58 -38.10
CA MET A 84 13.74 17.88 -38.84
C MET A 84 13.47 18.46 -40.24
N PHE A 85 12.46 17.96 -40.96
CA PHE A 85 12.08 18.50 -42.27
C PHE A 85 11.56 19.94 -42.19
N GLU A 86 10.75 20.28 -41.19
CA GLU A 86 10.25 21.66 -41.02
C GLU A 86 11.33 22.66 -40.63
N ILE A 87 12.30 22.24 -39.80
CA ILE A 87 13.43 23.09 -39.41
C ILE A 87 14.35 23.37 -40.61
N VAL A 88 14.67 22.35 -41.41
CA VAL A 88 15.52 22.51 -42.61
C VAL A 88 14.80 23.35 -43.67
N ALA A 89 13.52 23.10 -43.94
CA ALA A 89 12.73 23.87 -44.91
C ALA A 89 12.50 25.35 -44.55
N ARG A 90 12.80 25.75 -43.31
CA ARG A 90 12.72 27.14 -42.82
C ARG A 90 14.08 27.85 -42.80
N ALA A 91 15.19 27.10 -42.88
CA ALA A 91 16.54 27.64 -42.99
C ALA A 91 16.94 27.95 -44.45
N GLU A 92 16.25 27.36 -45.43
CA GLU A 92 16.52 27.53 -46.88
C GLU A 92 15.62 28.58 -47.57
N ARG A 93 14.84 29.34 -46.80
CA ARG A 93 14.06 30.51 -47.26
C ARG A 93 14.59 31.78 -46.64
#